data_AF-A0A7C3EQE1-F1
#
_entry.id   AF-A0A7C3EQE1-F1
#
_cell.length_a   1.000
_cell.length_b   1.000
_cell.length_c   1.000
_cell.angle_alpha   90.00
_cell.angle_beta   90.00
_cell.angle_gamma   90.00
#
_symmetry.space_group_name_H-M   'P 1'
#
loop_
_entity.id
_entity.type
_entity.pdbx_description
1 polymer ?
#
loop_
_entity_poly.entity_id
_entity_poly.type
_entity_poly.pdbx_seq_one_letter_code
_entity_poly.pdbx_strand_id
1 'polypeptide(L)'
;MPTFAIESNGRLEKTAVYYNGEQIGGVKEIFLSLNEDGDFDAIIQYEGVDRNIHTKNIFTDSLDKIKVVEPSFTEEEAKELQLLEIESDGDIQNTMVYYNNEPLEGLVSLYLHIKATQNKNGIRSLFSSKRNIPDTLEFKSEFIFRNEDDTLESEVIF
;
A
#
# COMPACT_ATOMS: atom_id res chain seq x y z
N MET A 1 -6.97 15.72 1.63
CA MET A 1 -7.18 14.28 1.72
C MET A 1 -5.80 13.67 1.89
N PRO A 2 -5.57 12.73 2.82
CA PRO A 2 -4.29 12.04 2.90
C PRO A 2 -3.97 11.29 1.60
N THR A 3 -2.69 11.32 1.22
CA THR A 3 -2.17 10.61 0.06
C THR A 3 -1.17 9.55 0.52
N PHE A 4 -1.31 8.33 0.03
CA PHE A 4 -0.38 7.24 0.28
C PHE A 4 0.11 6.69 -1.04
N ALA A 5 1.43 6.62 -1.21
CA ALA A 5 2.04 6.20 -2.45
C ALA A 5 3.15 5.17 -2.23
N ILE A 6 3.30 4.29 -3.22
CA ILE A 6 4.34 3.28 -3.28
C ILE A 6 4.98 3.35 -4.65
N GLU A 7 6.30 3.47 -4.65
CA GLU A 7 7.10 3.47 -5.85
C GLU A 7 7.97 2.20 -5.85
N SER A 8 7.78 1.33 -6.84
CA SER A 8 8.43 0.02 -6.87
C SER A 8 8.52 -0.60 -8.27
N ASN A 9 9.35 -1.62 -8.41
CA ASN A 9 9.37 -2.55 -9.54
C ASN A 9 9.10 -4.01 -9.11
N GLY A 10 8.40 -4.18 -7.97
CA GLY A 10 7.96 -5.47 -7.47
C GLY A 10 8.96 -6.15 -6.54
N ARG A 11 10.11 -5.51 -6.29
CA ARG A 11 11.15 -6.00 -5.39
C ARG A 11 11.20 -5.21 -4.10
N LEU A 12 11.27 -5.92 -2.96
CA LEU A 12 11.30 -5.30 -1.63
C LEU A 12 12.47 -4.30 -1.46
N GLU A 13 13.64 -4.59 -2.04
CA GLU A 13 14.80 -3.71 -2.00
C GLU A 13 14.69 -2.47 -2.91
N LYS A 14 13.74 -2.50 -3.85
CA LYS A 14 13.39 -1.41 -4.76
C LYS A 14 11.95 -0.98 -4.51
N THR A 15 11.66 -0.63 -3.25
CA THR A 15 10.36 -0.13 -2.81
C THR A 15 10.55 1.09 -1.94
N ALA A 16 10.00 2.23 -2.36
CA ALA A 16 9.84 3.41 -1.52
C ALA A 16 8.36 3.61 -1.19
N VAL A 17 8.10 4.17 -0.01
CA VAL A 17 6.75 4.44 0.48
C VAL A 17 6.68 5.91 0.84
N TYR A 18 5.59 6.55 0.47
CA TYR A 18 5.36 7.98 0.66
C TYR A 18 4.02 8.21 1.35
N TYR A 19 3.98 9.21 2.23
CA TYR A 19 2.76 9.69 2.86
C TYR A 19 2.71 11.21 2.75
N ASN A 20 1.66 11.74 2.13
CA ASN A 20 1.50 13.16 1.81
C ASN A 20 2.72 13.77 1.09
N GLY A 21 3.30 13.02 0.16
CA GLY A 21 4.46 13.44 -0.63
C GLY A 21 5.83 13.33 0.08
N GLU A 22 5.86 12.98 1.36
CA GLU A 22 7.12 12.74 2.09
C GLU A 22 7.47 11.26 2.07
N GLN A 23 8.73 10.93 1.77
CA GLN A 23 9.18 9.53 1.86
C GLN A 23 9.28 9.10 3.32
N ILE A 24 8.70 7.95 3.64
CA ILE A 24 8.67 7.39 5.00
C ILE A 24 9.58 6.17 5.12
N GLY A 25 10.23 6.04 6.28
CA GLY A 25 11.13 4.97 6.62
C GLY A 25 10.61 4.05 7.73
N GLY A 26 11.26 2.90 7.91
CA GLY A 26 10.94 1.96 8.99
C GLY A 26 9.66 1.16 8.79
N VAL A 27 9.06 1.21 7.60
CA VAL A 27 7.90 0.41 7.20
C VAL A 27 8.26 -1.09 7.29
N LYS A 28 7.39 -1.87 7.93
CA LYS A 28 7.58 -3.32 8.14
C LYS A 28 6.57 -4.14 7.36
N GLU A 29 5.33 -3.67 7.32
CA GLU A 29 4.20 -4.35 6.67
C GLU A 29 3.19 -3.31 6.17
N ILE A 30 2.68 -3.47 4.96
CA ILE A 30 1.59 -2.69 4.38
C ILE A 30 0.55 -3.69 3.90
N PHE A 31 -0.70 -3.47 4.27
CA PHE A 31 -1.84 -4.22 3.78
C PHE A 31 -2.90 -3.25 3.27
N LEU A 32 -3.16 -3.29 1.97
CA LEU A 32 -4.25 -2.57 1.31
C LEU A 32 -5.19 -3.59 0.66
N SER A 33 -6.48 -3.46 0.94
CA SER A 33 -7.54 -4.22 0.29
C SER A 33 -8.70 -3.27 0.10
N LEU A 34 -8.89 -2.81 -1.14
CA LEU A 34 -9.99 -1.96 -1.55
C LEU A 34 -10.87 -2.77 -2.52
N ASN A 35 -12.18 -2.78 -2.34
CA ASN A 35 -13.12 -3.42 -3.25
C ASN A 35 -14.39 -2.58 -3.38
N GLU A 36 -14.98 -2.55 -4.58
CA GLU A 36 -16.27 -1.91 -4.87
C GLU A 36 -17.41 -2.38 -3.96
N ASP A 37 -17.33 -3.61 -3.43
CA ASP A 37 -18.30 -4.18 -2.49
C ASP A 37 -18.22 -3.59 -1.06
N GLY A 38 -17.26 -2.69 -0.80
CA GLY A 38 -17.15 -1.95 0.46
C GLY A 38 -16.07 -2.45 1.43
N ASP A 39 -15.22 -3.40 1.03
CA ASP A 39 -14.00 -3.70 1.79
C ASP A 39 -13.02 -2.52 1.61
N PHE A 40 -12.66 -1.87 2.72
CA PHE A 40 -11.66 -0.81 2.77
C PHE A 40 -10.73 -1.06 3.97
N ASP A 41 -9.68 -1.84 3.73
CA ASP A 41 -8.64 -2.06 4.73
C ASP A 41 -7.34 -1.44 4.23
N ALA A 42 -6.85 -0.45 4.96
CA ALA A 42 -5.61 0.24 4.64
C ALA A 42 -4.76 0.33 5.90
N ILE A 43 -3.93 -0.67 6.15
CA ILE A 43 -3.15 -0.80 7.39
C ILE A 43 -1.66 -0.74 7.09
N ILE A 44 -0.93 0.02 7.90
CA ILE A 44 0.52 0.08 7.88
C ILE A 44 1.09 -0.28 9.25
N GLN A 45 2.15 -1.07 9.26
CA GLN A 45 3.01 -1.30 10.41
C GLN A 45 4.38 -0.66 10.16
N TYR A 46 4.84 0.16 11.08
CA TYR A 46 6.13 0.86 10.97
C TYR A 46 6.83 0.98 12.33
N GLU A 47 8.15 1.11 12.29
CA GLU A 47 8.98 1.41 13.45
C GLU A 47 9.19 2.92 13.56
N GLY A 48 8.59 3.55 14.57
CA GLY A 48 8.65 5.00 14.76
C GLY A 48 10.03 5.52 15.17
N VAL A 49 10.19 6.85 15.21
CA VAL A 49 11.40 7.53 15.74
C VAL A 49 11.67 7.18 17.21
N ASP A 50 10.64 6.75 17.93
CA ASP A 50 10.69 6.26 19.31
C ASP A 50 11.15 4.79 19.43
N ARG A 51 11.46 4.13 18.30
CA ARG A 51 11.84 2.71 18.18
C ARG A 51 10.74 1.72 18.55
N ASN A 52 9.51 2.18 18.74
CA ASN A 52 8.36 1.29 18.94
C ASN A 52 7.75 0.92 17.60
N ILE A 53 7.13 -0.27 17.56
CA ILE A 53 6.32 -0.69 16.40
C ILE A 53 4.91 -0.15 16.59
N HIS A 54 4.43 0.58 15.59
CA HIS A 54 3.08 1.12 15.52
C HIS A 54 2.32 0.39 14.41
N THR A 55 1.03 0.19 14.60
CA THR A 55 0.12 -0.32 13.56
C THR A 55 -1.08 0.61 13.50
N LYS A 56 -1.36 1.12 12.32
CA LYS A 56 -2.29 2.24 12.10
C LYS A 56 -3.06 2.02 10.81
N ASN A 57 -4.29 2.53 10.78
CA ASN A 57 -4.95 2.76 9.51
C ASN A 57 -4.31 3.96 8.80
N ILE A 58 -4.02 3.82 7.51
CA ILE A 58 -3.25 4.79 6.72
C ILE A 58 -4.01 6.11 6.54
N PHE A 59 -5.33 6.06 6.36
CA PHE A 59 -6.13 7.22 5.97
C PHE A 59 -6.97 7.80 7.12
N THR A 60 -7.24 7.02 8.16
CA THR A 60 -8.13 7.43 9.27
C THR A 60 -7.42 7.64 10.60
N ASP A 61 -6.24 7.06 10.82
CA ASP A 61 -5.44 7.31 12.02
C ASP A 61 -4.36 8.37 11.79
N SER A 62 -3.92 9.02 12.87
CA SER A 62 -2.69 9.81 12.86
C SER A 62 -1.47 8.90 12.84
N LEU A 63 -0.61 9.04 11.82
CA LEU A 63 0.68 8.36 11.70
C LEU A 63 1.76 9.04 12.56
N ASP A 64 1.49 9.15 13.86
CA ASP A 64 2.40 9.78 14.82
C ASP A 64 3.75 9.05 14.86
N LYS A 65 4.82 9.81 15.12
CA LYS A 65 6.20 9.29 15.26
C LYS A 65 6.75 8.60 14.02
N ILE A 66 6.13 8.78 12.84
CA ILE A 66 6.67 8.28 11.59
C ILE A 66 8.06 8.85 11.30
N LYS A 67 8.92 8.05 10.68
CA LYS A 67 10.26 8.48 10.26
C LYS A 67 10.14 9.04 8.85
N VAL A 68 10.38 10.34 8.67
CA VAL A 68 10.61 10.92 7.34
C VAL A 68 12.08 10.71 6.97
N VAL A 69 12.33 10.30 5.73
CA VAL A 69 13.67 9.99 5.21
C VAL A 69 13.91 10.71 3.88
N GLU A 70 15.17 10.87 3.53
CA GLU A 70 15.56 11.39 2.22
C GLU A 70 15.19 10.41 1.09
N PRO A 71 15.03 10.89 -0.15
CA PRO A 71 14.78 10.07 -1.33
C PRO A 71 15.75 8.89 -1.42
N SER A 72 15.20 7.68 -1.55
CA SER A 72 16.00 6.45 -1.61
C SER A 72 16.54 6.11 -3.00
N PHE A 73 16.01 6.74 -4.04
CA PHE A 73 16.37 6.48 -5.43
C PHE A 73 16.85 7.76 -6.11
N THR A 74 17.84 7.59 -6.97
CA THR A 74 18.26 8.65 -7.90
C THR A 74 17.22 8.84 -9.01
N GLU A 75 17.26 9.98 -9.71
CA GLU A 75 16.38 10.22 -10.86
C GLU A 75 16.51 9.16 -11.97
N GLU A 76 17.69 8.53 -12.10
CA GLU A 76 17.89 7.45 -13.07
C GLU A 76 17.21 6.16 -12.62
N GLU A 77 17.34 5.80 -11.33
CA GLU A 77 16.69 4.62 -10.77
C GLU A 77 15.17 4.75 -10.72
N ALA A 78 14.64 5.94 -10.43
CA ALA A 78 13.21 6.19 -10.37
C ALA A 78 12.50 5.93 -11.72
N LYS A 79 13.20 6.07 -12.85
CA LYS A 79 12.66 5.78 -14.19
C LYS A 79 12.34 4.30 -14.42
N GLU A 80 12.92 3.42 -13.62
CA GLU A 80 12.67 1.97 -13.69
C GLU A 80 11.56 1.53 -12.74
N LEU A 81 11.01 2.45 -11.94
CA LEU A 81 9.96 2.18 -10.97
C LEU A 81 8.61 2.57 -11.54
N GLN A 82 7.57 1.98 -10.96
CA GLN A 82 6.18 2.33 -11.19
C GLN A 82 5.64 2.98 -9.92
N LEU A 83 4.69 3.88 -10.05
CA LEU A 83 4.07 4.59 -8.93
C LEU A 83 2.62 4.17 -8.76
N LEU A 84 2.29 3.58 -7.62
CA LEU A 84 0.91 3.44 -7.15
C LEU A 84 0.63 4.56 -6.16
N GLU A 85 -0.40 5.35 -6.37
CA GLU A 85 -0.83 6.40 -5.45
C GLU A 85 -2.32 6.28 -5.14
N ILE A 86 -2.68 6.52 -3.88
CA ILE A 86 -4.05 6.46 -3.38
C ILE A 86 -4.31 7.73 -2.59
N GLU A 87 -5.33 8.47 -3.00
CA GLU A 87 -5.88 9.59 -2.25
C GLU A 87 -7.21 9.17 -1.62
N SER A 88 -7.34 9.24 -0.30
CA SER A 88 -8.55 8.80 0.40
C SER A 88 -8.72 9.47 1.76
N ASP A 89 -9.97 9.66 2.20
CA ASP A 89 -10.33 10.01 3.57
C ASP A 89 -10.72 8.79 4.43
N GLY A 90 -10.58 7.58 3.88
CA GLY A 90 -11.00 6.32 4.47
C GLY A 90 -12.37 5.82 4.02
N ASP A 91 -13.09 6.58 3.18
CA ASP A 91 -14.31 6.14 2.51
C ASP A 91 -14.02 5.73 1.06
N ILE A 92 -14.43 4.53 0.66
CA ILE A 92 -14.26 4.01 -0.70
C ILE A 92 -14.91 4.92 -1.75
N GLN A 93 -16.01 5.60 -1.41
CA GLN A 93 -16.70 6.52 -2.32
C GLN A 93 -15.90 7.81 -2.57
N ASN A 94 -15.00 8.16 -1.66
CA ASN A 94 -14.11 9.31 -1.75
C ASN A 94 -12.65 8.87 -1.92
N THR A 95 -12.42 7.77 -2.64
CA THR A 95 -11.08 7.23 -2.88
C THR A 95 -10.74 7.27 -4.36
N MET A 96 -9.56 7.80 -4.67
CA MET A 96 -9.00 7.83 -6.01
C MET A 96 -7.70 7.05 -6.01
N VAL A 97 -7.54 6.17 -7.00
CA VAL A 97 -6.33 5.37 -7.21
C VAL A 97 -5.69 5.79 -8.52
N TYR A 98 -4.39 6.05 -8.47
CA TYR A 98 -3.57 6.45 -9.60
C TYR A 98 -2.45 5.43 -9.80
N TYR A 99 -2.13 5.18 -11.06
CA TYR A 99 -0.98 4.39 -11.46
C TYR A 99 -0.16 5.19 -12.46
N ASN A 100 1.10 5.45 -12.13
CA ASN A 100 2.01 6.33 -12.88
C ASN A 100 1.44 7.73 -13.17
N ASN A 101 0.76 8.32 -12.17
CA ASN A 101 0.07 9.61 -12.23
C ASN A 101 -1.18 9.66 -13.12
N GLU A 102 -1.63 8.52 -13.64
CA GLU A 102 -2.89 8.43 -14.38
C GLU A 102 -3.97 7.78 -13.49
N PRO A 103 -5.20 8.32 -13.45
CA PRO A 103 -6.29 7.73 -12.68
C PRO A 103 -6.65 6.35 -13.24
N LEU A 104 -6.87 5.36 -12.37
CA LEU A 104 -7.33 4.02 -12.75
C LEU A 104 -8.84 3.96 -12.84
N GLU A 105 -9.39 4.20 -14.03
CA GLU A 105 -10.81 3.99 -14.32
C GLU A 105 -11.16 2.49 -14.38
N GLY A 106 -12.37 2.12 -13.93
CA GLY A 106 -12.85 0.73 -13.98
C GLY A 106 -12.20 -0.22 -12.97
N LEU A 107 -11.41 0.29 -12.03
CA LEU A 107 -10.83 -0.49 -10.94
C LEU A 107 -11.92 -1.02 -10.00
N VAL A 108 -12.06 -2.34 -9.93
CA VAL A 108 -12.99 -3.04 -9.04
C VAL A 108 -12.35 -3.33 -7.70
N SER A 109 -11.10 -3.79 -7.72
CA SER A 109 -10.40 -4.18 -6.50
C SER A 109 -8.90 -3.88 -6.61
N LEU A 110 -8.33 -3.45 -5.49
CA LEU A 110 -6.90 -3.31 -5.27
C LEU A 110 -6.51 -4.19 -4.10
N TYR A 111 -5.59 -5.12 -4.33
CA TYR A 111 -4.95 -5.90 -3.29
C TYR A 111 -3.46 -5.62 -3.28
N LEU A 112 -2.94 -5.19 -2.13
CA LEU A 112 -1.53 -5.03 -1.91
C LEU A 112 -1.16 -5.57 -0.54
N HIS A 113 -0.19 -6.47 -0.51
CA HIS A 113 0.47 -6.90 0.71
C HIS A 113 1.98 -6.88 0.52
N ILE A 114 2.64 -5.96 1.23
CA ILE A 114 4.10 -5.84 1.28
C ILE A 114 4.54 -6.14 2.70
N LYS A 115 5.35 -7.17 2.88
CA LYS A 115 5.91 -7.59 4.17
C LYS A 115 7.41 -7.72 4.06
N ALA A 116 8.12 -6.72 4.59
CA ALA A 116 9.57 -6.58 4.49
C ALA A 116 10.34 -7.28 5.63
N THR A 117 9.65 -7.83 6.64
CA THR A 117 10.29 -8.54 7.76
C THR A 117 9.56 -9.83 8.12
N GLN A 118 10.32 -10.85 8.51
CA GLN A 118 9.75 -12.07 9.10
C GLN A 118 9.39 -11.78 10.56
N ASN A 119 8.11 -11.49 10.82
CA ASN A 119 7.61 -11.25 12.18
C ASN A 119 6.31 -12.01 12.42
N LYS A 120 6.27 -12.78 13.53
CA LYS A 120 5.09 -13.52 13.98
C LYS A 120 3.96 -12.60 14.48
N ASN A 121 4.29 -11.35 14.82
CA ASN A 121 3.33 -10.34 15.31
C ASN A 121 2.94 -9.32 14.22
N GLY A 122 2.72 -9.79 12.99
CA GLY A 122 2.29 -8.95 11.87
C GLY A 122 0.82 -8.49 11.96
N ILE A 123 0.37 -7.83 10.89
CA ILE A 123 -0.99 -7.26 10.79
C ILE A 123 -2.05 -8.38 10.76
N ARG A 124 -1.65 -9.62 10.45
CA ARG A 124 -2.51 -10.82 10.53
C ARG A 124 -3.36 -10.90 11.81
N SER A 125 -2.83 -10.49 12.96
CA SER A 125 -3.56 -10.51 14.23
C SER A 125 -4.78 -9.58 14.28
N LEU A 126 -4.83 -8.57 13.41
CA LEU A 126 -5.92 -7.61 13.30
C LEU A 126 -7.07 -8.11 12.40
N PHE A 127 -6.81 -9.12 11.57
CA PHE A 127 -7.81 -9.68 10.67
C PHE A 127 -8.38 -10.98 11.21
N SER A 128 -9.68 -11.19 10.97
CA SER A 128 -10.30 -12.49 11.27
C SER A 128 -9.58 -13.61 10.49
N SER A 129 -9.54 -14.82 11.05
CA SER A 129 -8.81 -15.99 10.54
C SER A 129 -9.16 -16.46 9.10
N LYS A 130 -10.05 -15.73 8.41
CA LYS A 130 -10.46 -15.96 7.02
C LYS A 130 -9.49 -15.34 6.00
N ARG A 131 -8.72 -14.31 6.36
CA ARG A 131 -7.72 -13.73 5.44
C ARG A 131 -6.39 -14.45 5.58
N ASN A 132 -5.90 -15.00 4.47
CA ASN A 132 -4.63 -15.71 4.43
C ASN A 132 -3.47 -14.71 4.29
N ILE A 133 -3.11 -14.06 5.40
CA ILE A 133 -1.93 -13.19 5.48
C ILE A 133 -0.77 -14.06 5.99
N PRO A 134 0.27 -14.30 5.18
CA PRO A 134 1.38 -15.15 5.60
C PRO A 134 2.31 -14.43 6.60
N ASP A 135 3.02 -15.24 7.37
CA ASP A 135 4.00 -14.75 8.36
C ASP A 135 5.41 -14.54 7.74
N THR A 136 5.57 -14.87 6.45
CA THR A 136 6.83 -14.76 5.70
C THR A 136 6.96 -13.42 4.97
N LEU A 137 8.13 -13.13 4.41
CA LEU A 137 8.28 -12.04 3.46
C LEU A 137 7.30 -12.22 2.29
N GLU A 138 6.66 -11.14 1.88
CA GLU A 138 5.72 -11.14 0.76
C GLU A 138 5.79 -9.80 0.05
N PHE A 139 5.70 -9.85 -1.27
CA PHE A 139 5.33 -8.71 -2.09
C PHE A 139 4.28 -9.24 -3.06
N LYS A 140 3.03 -8.89 -2.81
CA LYS A 140 1.91 -9.24 -3.68
C LYS A 140 1.11 -7.99 -3.97
N SER A 141 0.88 -7.73 -5.24
CA SER A 141 0.16 -6.56 -5.72
C SER A 141 -0.69 -6.97 -6.91
N GLU A 142 -1.99 -6.66 -6.86
CA GLU A 142 -2.94 -7.05 -7.90
C GLU A 142 -4.04 -5.99 -8.02
N PHE A 143 -4.35 -5.61 -9.25
CA PHE A 143 -5.57 -4.93 -9.62
C PHE A 143 -6.56 -5.93 -10.20
N ILE A 144 -7.85 -5.67 -9.99
CA ILE A 144 -8.93 -6.30 -10.74
C ILE A 144 -9.72 -5.19 -11.41
N PHE A 145 -9.91 -5.30 -12.72
CA PHE A 145 -10.66 -4.36 -13.55
C PHE A 145 -11.94 -4.98 -14.06
N ARG A 146 -12.96 -4.13 -14.29
CA ARG A 146 -14.18 -4.48 -15.02
C ARG A 146 -14.08 -3.99 -16.45
N ASN A 147 -14.11 -4.92 -17.40
CA ASN A 147 -14.11 -4.64 -18.82
C ASN A 147 -15.50 -4.17 -19.30
N GLU A 148 -15.57 -3.64 -20.53
CA GLU A 148 -16.84 -3.18 -21.14
C GLU A 148 -17.89 -4.30 -21.30
N ASP A 149 -17.45 -5.56 -21.33
CA ASP A 149 -18.30 -6.75 -21.44
C ASP A 149 -18.67 -7.38 -20.08
N ASP A 150 -18.47 -6.65 -18.99
CA ASP A 150 -18.65 -7.08 -17.59
C ASP A 150 -17.73 -8.22 -17.12
N THR A 151 -16.73 -8.63 -17.93
CA THR A 151 -15.72 -9.58 -17.48
C THR A 151 -14.73 -8.93 -16.50
N LEU A 152 -14.14 -9.74 -15.63
CA LEU A 152 -13.11 -9.32 -14.68
C LEU A 152 -11.74 -9.77 -15.16
N GLU A 153 -10.79 -8.85 -15.15
CA GLU A 153 -9.39 -9.10 -15.50
C GLU A 153 -8.49 -8.76 -14.31
N SER A 154 -7.50 -9.61 -14.05
CA SER A 154 -6.51 -9.39 -13.00
C SER A 154 -5.17 -9.01 -13.62
N GLU A 155 -4.56 -7.95 -13.08
CA GLU A 155 -3.26 -7.45 -13.49
C GLU A 155 -2.34 -7.27 -12.28
N VAL A 156 -1.07 -7.62 -12.44
CA VAL A 156 -0.05 -7.39 -11.40
C VAL A 156 0.41 -5.93 -11.47
N ILE A 157 0.50 -5.25 -10.31
CA ILE A 157 0.83 -3.82 -10.26
C ILE A 157 2.32 -3.56 -10.53
N PHE A 158 3.22 -4.44 -10.08
CA PHE A 158 4.67 -4.21 -10.07
C PHE A 158 5.48 -5.41 -10.56
#